data_AF-A0A1M5PYS8-F1
#
_entry.id   AF-A0A1M5PYS8-F1
#
_cell.length_a   1.000
_cell.length_b   1.000
_cell.length_c   1.000
_cell.angle_alpha   90.00
_cell.angle_beta   90.00
_cell.angle_gamma   90.00
#
_symmetry.space_group_name_H-M   'P 1'
#
loop_
_entity.id
_entity.type
_entity.pdbx_description
1 polymer ?
#
loop_
_entity_poly.entity_id
_entity_poly.type
_entity_poly.pdbx_seq_one_letter_code
_entity_poly.pdbx_strand_id
1 'polypeptide(L)'
;MKFKILLLSAFIFISCKKESTNEKTPVALKDTVVTVEENEIINDDFDTIVISAKHKTNKILCDLDGDGKNETVEIVRSTNNDKSGLRIIFRNGNRTDYFGMGHNILGQGFDEIDWAGVFEKASKGNIVWNNVNEDGEIMGDEEIKEEDKIKLPNDGIFIHADESCGGGIIYLNNGKYDWVQQE
;
A
#
# COMPACT_ATOMS: atom_id res chain seq x y z
N MET A 1 42.29 13.26 -27.79
CA MET A 1 41.07 12.58 -27.28
C MET A 1 39.84 13.40 -27.63
N LYS A 2 38.75 12.72 -27.96
CA LYS A 2 37.59 13.21 -28.73
C LYS A 2 36.64 14.05 -27.86
N PHE A 3 36.17 15.19 -28.37
CA PHE A 3 35.05 15.94 -27.82
C PHE A 3 33.74 15.16 -28.02
N LYS A 4 32.96 14.97 -26.95
CA LYS A 4 31.58 14.43 -27.04
C LYS A 4 30.60 15.58 -26.81
N ILE A 5 29.87 15.92 -27.87
CA ILE A 5 28.69 16.78 -27.84
C ILE A 5 27.51 15.89 -27.45
N LEU A 6 26.79 16.26 -26.38
CA LEU A 6 25.56 15.60 -25.94
C LEU A 6 24.38 16.32 -26.60
N LEU A 7 23.67 15.63 -27.49
CA LEU A 7 22.46 16.14 -28.16
C LEU A 7 21.25 15.74 -27.32
N LEU A 8 20.52 16.73 -26.78
CA LEU A 8 19.28 16.55 -26.04
C LEU A 8 18.11 16.57 -27.03
N SER A 9 17.40 15.46 -27.20
CA SER A 9 16.22 15.39 -28.07
C SER A 9 14.96 15.10 -27.25
N ALA A 10 14.16 16.14 -27.02
CA ALA A 10 12.80 16.06 -26.50
C ALA A 10 11.82 15.75 -27.64
N PHE A 11 10.99 14.71 -27.49
CA PHE A 11 9.88 14.44 -28.38
C PHE A 11 8.55 14.70 -27.66
N ILE A 12 7.83 15.69 -28.17
CA ILE A 12 6.49 16.10 -27.79
C ILE A 12 5.52 15.20 -28.59
N PHE A 13 4.69 14.40 -27.92
CA PHE A 13 3.59 13.71 -28.58
C PHE A 13 2.38 14.63 -28.67
N ILE A 14 2.04 15.01 -29.91
CA ILE A 14 0.87 15.80 -30.28
C ILE A 14 -0.34 14.86 -30.36
N SER A 15 -1.36 15.18 -29.56
CA SER A 15 -2.71 14.63 -29.60
C SER A 15 -3.43 15.02 -30.90
N CYS A 16 -4.15 14.08 -31.53
CA CYS A 16 -5.13 14.39 -32.56
C CYS A 16 -6.31 13.43 -32.50
N LYS A 17 -7.45 13.95 -32.05
CA LYS A 17 -8.78 13.33 -32.04
C LYS A 17 -9.49 13.65 -33.36
N LYS A 18 -10.14 12.69 -34.01
CA LYS A 18 -11.22 12.97 -34.98
C LYS A 18 -12.17 11.78 -35.16
N GLU A 19 -13.46 12.03 -34.93
CA GLU A 19 -14.61 11.17 -35.21
C GLU A 19 -15.05 11.28 -36.69
N SER A 20 -15.69 10.24 -37.23
CA SER A 20 -16.61 10.36 -38.37
C SER A 20 -17.72 9.29 -38.34
N THR A 21 -18.90 9.76 -38.73
CA THR A 21 -20.30 9.30 -38.57
C THR A 21 -20.78 8.16 -39.50
N ASN A 22 -21.82 7.43 -39.03
CA ASN A 22 -23.03 6.91 -39.73
C ASN A 22 -22.90 5.91 -40.93
N GLU A 23 -23.81 5.00 -41.25
CA GLU A 23 -25.19 4.63 -40.86
C GLU A 23 -25.53 3.35 -41.69
N LYS A 24 -26.24 2.33 -41.17
CA LYS A 24 -27.06 1.40 -42.00
C LYS A 24 -28.19 0.73 -41.20
N THR A 25 -29.44 0.94 -41.61
CA THR A 25 -30.67 0.14 -41.33
C THR A 25 -31.64 0.49 -42.49
N PRO A 26 -32.58 -0.36 -43.01
CA PRO A 26 -33.57 -1.22 -42.31
C PRO A 26 -33.84 -2.59 -43.00
N VAL A 27 -34.63 -3.57 -42.48
CA VAL A 27 -36.11 -3.68 -42.26
C VAL A 27 -36.36 -5.07 -41.57
N ALA A 28 -36.97 -5.17 -40.37
CA ALA A 28 -38.37 -5.57 -40.00
C ALA A 28 -38.78 -7.06 -40.30
N LEU A 29 -39.48 -7.89 -39.48
CA LEU A 29 -40.47 -7.75 -38.37
C LEU A 29 -40.77 -9.13 -37.67
N LYS A 30 -41.20 -9.07 -36.37
CA LYS A 30 -42.11 -9.96 -35.57
C LYS A 30 -41.60 -11.38 -35.20
N ASP A 31 -41.75 -11.92 -33.99
CA ASP A 31 -42.92 -11.93 -33.09
C ASP A 31 -42.53 -12.13 -31.60
N THR A 32 -43.47 -11.76 -30.72
CA THR A 32 -43.39 -11.71 -29.25
C THR A 32 -43.34 -13.08 -28.57
N VAL A 33 -42.35 -13.30 -27.68
CA VAL A 33 -42.53 -14.07 -26.43
C VAL A 33 -41.82 -13.30 -25.31
N VAL A 34 -42.62 -12.81 -24.38
CA VAL A 34 -42.16 -12.16 -23.14
C VAL A 34 -41.78 -13.27 -22.17
N THR A 35 -40.49 -13.46 -21.95
CA THR A 35 -39.99 -14.08 -20.72
C THR A 35 -39.54 -12.94 -19.84
N VAL A 36 -40.27 -12.69 -18.75
CA VAL A 36 -39.81 -11.81 -17.68
C VAL A 36 -38.71 -12.57 -16.96
N GLU A 37 -37.47 -12.42 -17.41
CA GLU A 37 -36.32 -12.67 -16.54
C GLU A 37 -36.21 -11.47 -15.62
N GLU A 38 -36.56 -11.71 -14.36
CA GLU A 38 -36.16 -10.91 -13.22
C GLU A 38 -34.62 -10.93 -13.18
N ASN A 39 -33.99 -10.05 -13.96
CA ASN A 39 -32.64 -9.61 -13.66
C ASN A 39 -32.76 -8.78 -12.39
N GLU A 40 -32.70 -9.46 -11.24
CA GLU A 40 -32.08 -8.86 -10.07
C GLU A 40 -30.72 -8.33 -10.54
N ILE A 41 -30.65 -7.01 -10.72
CA ILE A 41 -29.36 -6.34 -10.73
C ILE A 41 -28.87 -6.50 -9.31
N ILE A 42 -28.16 -7.61 -9.06
CA ILE A 42 -27.28 -7.76 -7.92
C ILE A 42 -26.25 -6.65 -8.14
N ASN A 43 -26.48 -5.50 -7.52
CA ASN A 43 -25.42 -4.58 -7.20
C ASN A 43 -24.59 -5.29 -6.13
N ASP A 44 -23.80 -6.29 -6.54
CA ASP A 44 -22.63 -6.70 -5.81
C ASP A 44 -21.71 -5.49 -5.91
N ASP A 45 -21.83 -4.59 -4.94
CA ASP A 45 -20.79 -3.66 -4.59
C ASP A 45 -19.61 -4.53 -4.15
N PHE A 46 -18.89 -5.07 -5.13
CA PHE A 46 -17.69 -5.88 -4.88
C PHE A 46 -16.74 -4.94 -4.17
N ASP A 47 -16.57 -5.16 -2.86
CA ASP A 47 -15.59 -4.44 -2.07
C ASP A 47 -14.28 -4.49 -2.84
N THR A 48 -13.84 -3.31 -3.28
CA THR A 48 -12.65 -3.19 -4.12
C THR A 48 -11.37 -3.47 -3.35
N ILE A 49 -11.48 -3.78 -2.05
CA ILE A 49 -10.39 -4.11 -1.15
C ILE A 49 -10.68 -5.45 -0.45
N VAL A 50 -9.88 -6.46 -0.75
CA VAL A 50 -10.00 -7.80 -0.16
C VAL A 50 -8.82 -8.13 0.74
N ILE A 51 -9.02 -9.00 1.73
CA ILE A 51 -7.90 -9.53 2.53
C ILE A 51 -6.92 -10.26 1.62
N SER A 52 -5.63 -10.01 1.81
CA SER A 52 -4.59 -10.62 0.98
C SER A 52 -4.46 -12.11 1.29
N ALA A 53 -4.71 -12.96 0.28
CA ALA A 53 -4.51 -14.40 0.36
C ALA A 53 -3.05 -14.83 0.15
N LYS A 54 -2.18 -13.92 -0.30
CA LYS A 54 -0.75 -14.18 -0.57
C LYS A 54 0.06 -14.32 0.71
N HIS A 55 -0.29 -13.56 1.75
CA HIS A 55 0.49 -13.46 2.98
C HIS A 55 0.01 -14.51 3.99
N LYS A 56 0.96 -15.24 4.58
CA LYS A 56 0.69 -16.26 5.60
C LYS A 56 0.01 -15.65 6.84
N THR A 57 0.56 -14.53 7.31
CA THR A 57 -0.06 -13.69 8.33
C THR A 57 -0.53 -12.42 7.63
N ASN A 58 -1.84 -12.18 7.63
CA ASN A 58 -2.44 -11.01 6.98
C ASN A 58 -3.28 -10.17 7.95
N LYS A 59 -3.23 -10.48 9.25
CA LYS A 59 -3.94 -9.76 10.30
C LYS A 59 -3.14 -9.79 11.60
N ILE A 60 -2.98 -8.63 12.22
CA ILE A 60 -2.44 -8.48 13.57
C ILE A 60 -3.34 -7.56 14.42
N LEU A 61 -3.16 -7.63 15.73
CA LEU A 61 -3.76 -6.71 16.70
C LEU A 61 -2.63 -5.88 17.33
N CYS A 62 -2.79 -4.56 17.33
CA CYS A 62 -1.73 -3.61 17.69
C CYS A 62 -2.35 -2.38 18.35
N ASP A 63 -1.94 -2.00 19.56
CA ASP A 63 -2.38 -0.74 20.21
C ASP A 63 -1.52 0.42 19.66
N LEU A 64 -1.92 0.97 18.51
CA LEU A 64 -1.12 1.95 17.76
C LEU A 64 -1.21 3.35 18.37
N ASP A 65 -2.42 3.76 18.74
CA ASP A 65 -2.64 5.10 19.30
C ASP A 65 -2.40 5.17 20.82
N GLY A 66 -2.29 4.03 21.50
CA GLY A 66 -1.97 3.95 22.92
C GLY A 66 -3.17 4.16 23.82
N ASP A 67 -4.39 4.03 23.31
CA ASP A 67 -5.62 4.13 24.09
C ASP A 67 -5.93 2.85 24.92
N GLY A 68 -5.09 1.81 24.77
CA GLY A 68 -5.21 0.53 25.46
C GLY A 68 -6.18 -0.44 24.77
N LYS A 69 -6.68 -0.12 23.57
CA LYS A 69 -7.52 -0.98 22.74
C LYS A 69 -6.79 -1.24 21.43
N ASN A 70 -6.59 -2.51 21.11
CA ASN A 70 -5.90 -2.86 19.87
C ASN A 70 -6.69 -2.45 18.62
N GLU A 71 -6.02 -1.75 17.70
CA GLU A 71 -6.38 -1.66 16.28
C GLU A 71 -6.32 -3.04 15.64
N THR A 72 -7.10 -3.21 14.57
CA THR A 72 -6.92 -4.33 13.64
C THR A 72 -6.15 -3.84 12.44
N VAL A 73 -4.98 -4.44 12.17
CA VAL A 73 -4.15 -4.13 11.01
C VAL A 73 -4.17 -5.34 10.10
N GLU A 74 -4.54 -5.12 8.83
CA GLU A 74 -4.69 -6.17 7.83
C GLU A 74 -3.84 -5.87 6.61
N ILE A 75 -3.22 -6.91 6.04
CA ILE A 75 -2.71 -6.83 4.68
C ILE A 75 -3.87 -7.09 3.73
N VAL A 76 -4.19 -6.10 2.92
CA VAL A 76 -5.27 -6.12 1.94
C VAL A 76 -4.72 -5.99 0.53
N ARG A 77 -5.57 -6.21 -0.46
CA ARG A 77 -5.29 -6.05 -1.88
C ARG A 77 -6.44 -5.33 -2.56
N SER A 78 -6.10 -4.34 -3.36
CA SER A 78 -7.05 -3.66 -4.22
C SER A 78 -7.36 -4.51 -5.45
N THR A 79 -8.63 -4.82 -5.69
CA THR A 79 -9.06 -5.53 -6.91
C THR A 79 -9.02 -4.63 -8.15
N ASN A 80 -8.89 -3.31 -7.97
CA ASN A 80 -8.79 -2.35 -9.07
C ASN A 80 -7.42 -2.37 -9.76
N ASN A 81 -6.34 -2.67 -9.04
CA ASN A 81 -4.96 -2.61 -9.55
C ASN A 81 -4.04 -3.75 -9.10
N ASP A 82 -4.57 -4.74 -8.37
CA ASP A 82 -3.86 -5.92 -7.86
C ASP A 82 -2.69 -5.63 -6.90
N LYS A 83 -2.57 -4.39 -6.41
CA LYS A 83 -1.53 -4.02 -5.45
C LYS A 83 -2.00 -4.25 -4.01
N SER A 84 -1.08 -4.74 -3.18
CA SER A 84 -1.31 -4.94 -1.75
C SER A 84 -0.98 -3.69 -0.94
N GLY A 85 -1.48 -3.65 0.28
CA GLY A 85 -1.29 -2.55 1.21
C GLY A 85 -1.81 -2.89 2.60
N LEU A 86 -1.84 -1.91 3.49
CA LEU A 86 -2.36 -2.05 4.84
C LEU A 86 -3.73 -1.39 4.95
N ARG A 87 -4.63 -2.03 5.70
CA ARG A 87 -5.86 -1.46 6.25
C ARG A 87 -5.76 -1.45 7.76
N ILE A 88 -5.85 -0.27 8.38
CA ILE A 88 -5.72 -0.07 9.83
C ILE A 88 -7.05 0.42 10.37
N ILE A 89 -7.72 -0.39 11.19
CA ILE A 89 -9.07 -0.11 11.71
C ILE A 89 -8.96 0.23 13.20
N PHE A 90 -9.20 1.50 13.53
CA PHE A 90 -9.21 2.01 14.90
C PHE A 90 -10.54 1.73 15.58
N ARG A 91 -10.49 1.15 16.77
CA ARG A 91 -11.69 0.72 17.49
C ARG A 91 -12.47 1.86 18.14
N ASN A 92 -11.86 3.05 18.27
CA ASN A 92 -12.40 4.12 19.11
C ASN A 92 -13.18 5.22 18.36
N GLY A 93 -13.40 5.13 17.04
CA GLY A 93 -14.08 6.24 16.35
C GLY A 93 -14.27 6.17 14.84
N ASN A 94 -14.55 5.00 14.25
CA ASN A 94 -14.78 4.82 12.81
C ASN A 94 -13.63 5.26 11.89
N ARG A 95 -12.42 5.46 12.42
CA ARG A 95 -11.24 5.77 11.61
C ARG A 95 -10.72 4.47 11.00
N THR A 96 -10.53 4.50 9.69
CA THR A 96 -9.78 3.46 8.97
C THR A 96 -8.77 4.14 8.08
N ASP A 97 -7.51 3.79 8.26
CA ASP A 97 -6.41 4.32 7.46
C ASP A 97 -5.91 3.25 6.48
N TYR A 98 -5.30 3.72 5.40
CA TYR A 98 -4.78 2.88 4.34
C TYR A 98 -3.37 3.29 3.94
N PHE A 99 -2.53 2.31 3.64
CA PHE A 99 -1.21 2.48 3.03
C PHE A 99 -1.06 1.53 1.85
N GLY A 100 -0.29 1.92 0.84
CA GLY A 100 -0.02 1.06 -0.32
C GLY A 100 -1.17 1.03 -1.29
N MET A 101 -1.42 -0.14 -1.90
CA MET A 101 -2.44 -0.35 -2.94
C MET A 101 -2.26 0.60 -4.14
N GLY A 102 -1.02 0.94 -4.50
CA GLY A 102 -0.70 1.90 -5.55
C GLY A 102 -0.56 3.34 -5.07
N HIS A 103 -0.64 3.58 -3.76
CA HIS A 103 -0.29 4.85 -3.13
C HIS A 103 0.99 4.72 -2.33
N ASN A 104 1.80 5.78 -2.33
CA ASN A 104 3.07 5.79 -1.61
C ASN A 104 2.90 5.49 -0.11
N ILE A 105 3.82 4.71 0.43
CA ILE A 105 3.89 4.39 1.86
C ILE A 105 4.94 5.31 2.50
N LEU A 106 4.47 6.31 3.25
CA LEU A 106 5.29 7.18 4.12
C LEU A 106 6.60 7.71 3.49
N GLY A 107 6.56 8.06 2.20
CA GLY A 107 7.71 8.60 1.48
C GLY A 107 8.80 7.59 1.11
N GLN A 108 8.61 6.29 1.39
CA GLN A 108 9.66 5.27 1.26
C GLN A 108 9.97 4.82 -0.19
N GLY A 109 9.39 5.47 -1.20
CA GLY A 109 9.61 5.13 -2.61
C GLY A 109 8.89 3.87 -3.12
N PHE A 110 8.16 3.14 -2.27
CA PHE A 110 7.30 2.01 -2.67
C PHE A 110 5.81 2.31 -2.42
N ASP A 111 4.95 1.55 -3.11
CA ASP A 111 3.49 1.72 -3.10
C ASP A 111 2.69 0.40 -2.94
N GLU A 112 3.39 -0.69 -2.65
CA GLU A 112 2.87 -2.04 -2.46
C GLU A 112 3.76 -2.83 -1.47
N ILE A 113 3.21 -3.88 -0.88
CA ILE A 113 3.87 -4.67 0.19
C ILE A 113 3.84 -6.18 -0.05
N ASP A 114 3.75 -6.61 -1.30
CA ASP A 114 3.67 -8.03 -1.67
C ASP A 114 4.96 -8.81 -1.38
N TRP A 115 6.02 -8.07 -1.07
CA TRP A 115 7.33 -8.54 -0.61
C TRP A 115 7.38 -8.81 0.90
N ALA A 116 6.42 -8.32 1.69
CA ALA A 116 6.44 -8.44 3.15
C ALA A 116 6.08 -9.86 3.58
N GLY A 117 7.09 -10.72 3.75
CA GLY A 117 6.88 -12.09 4.24
C GLY A 117 6.66 -12.18 5.75
N VAL A 118 7.19 -11.22 6.50
CA VAL A 118 6.99 -11.04 7.94
C VAL A 118 6.02 -9.90 8.17
N PHE A 119 5.01 -10.14 8.99
CA PHE A 119 4.00 -9.16 9.38
C PHE A 119 3.60 -9.38 10.83
N GLU A 120 4.15 -8.55 11.71
CA GLU A 120 4.09 -8.75 13.15
C GLU A 120 3.91 -7.44 13.92
N LYS A 121 3.65 -7.57 15.21
CA LYS A 121 3.53 -6.45 16.13
C LYS A 121 4.89 -6.11 16.73
N ALA A 122 5.38 -4.90 16.49
CA ALA A 122 6.48 -4.34 17.28
C ALA A 122 5.91 -3.85 18.62
N SER A 123 6.47 -4.28 19.75
CA SER A 123 5.87 -3.98 21.06
C SER A 123 6.27 -2.61 21.58
N LYS A 124 5.34 -1.93 22.27
CA LYS A 124 5.58 -0.72 23.03
C LYS A 124 6.84 -0.85 23.89
N GLY A 125 7.68 0.17 23.85
CA GLY A 125 8.90 0.24 24.64
C GLY A 125 10.11 -0.48 24.04
N ASN A 126 9.96 -1.19 22.92
CA ASN A 126 11.10 -1.67 22.15
C ASN A 126 11.95 -0.48 21.68
N ILE A 127 13.26 -0.66 21.69
CA ILE A 127 14.22 0.30 21.16
C ILE A 127 14.49 -0.06 19.70
N VAL A 128 14.26 0.89 18.80
CA VAL A 128 14.36 0.74 17.35
C VAL A 128 15.13 1.92 16.77
N TRP A 129 15.76 1.77 15.61
CA TRP A 129 16.54 2.82 14.96
C TRP A 129 16.65 2.52 13.46
N ASN A 130 16.84 3.53 12.63
CA ASN A 130 17.20 3.30 11.23
C ASN A 130 18.58 2.65 11.19
N ASN A 131 18.68 1.44 10.63
CA ASN A 131 19.97 0.75 10.44
C ASN A 131 20.49 0.88 9.01
N VAL A 132 19.93 1.80 8.22
CA VAL A 132 20.38 2.16 6.87
C VAL A 132 20.64 3.66 6.81
N ASN A 133 21.77 4.07 6.23
CA ASN A 133 22.13 5.47 6.08
C ASN A 133 21.48 6.12 4.83
N GLU A 134 21.74 7.41 4.61
CA GLU A 134 21.19 8.18 3.47
C GLU A 134 21.65 7.65 2.10
N ASP A 135 22.79 6.96 2.04
CA ASP A 135 23.33 6.34 0.83
C ASP A 135 22.75 4.92 0.58
N GLY A 136 21.91 4.41 1.48
CA GLY A 136 21.32 3.08 1.40
C GLY A 136 22.21 1.95 1.92
N GLU A 137 23.29 2.28 2.65
CA GLU A 137 24.19 1.28 3.23
C GLU A 137 23.75 0.89 4.65
N ILE A 138 23.86 -0.40 4.97
CA ILE A 138 23.58 -0.92 6.30
C ILE A 138 24.67 -0.44 7.28
N MET A 139 24.24 0.15 8.39
CA MET A 139 25.12 0.67 9.44
C MET A 139 25.41 -0.39 10.49
N GLY A 140 26.65 -0.43 10.98
CA GLY A 140 27.02 -1.22 12.16
C GLY A 140 26.47 -0.60 13.46
N ASP A 141 26.32 -1.43 14.50
CA ASP A 141 25.82 -1.02 15.82
C ASP A 141 26.61 0.16 16.44
N GLU A 142 27.92 0.21 16.18
CA GLU A 142 28.82 1.26 16.63
C GLU A 142 28.61 2.61 15.94
N GLU A 143 27.98 2.63 14.76
CA GLU A 143 27.69 3.84 13.99
C GLU A 143 26.37 4.49 14.43
N ILE A 144 25.51 3.72 15.09
CA ILE A 144 24.21 4.18 15.58
C ILE A 144 24.38 4.91 16.91
N LYS A 145 24.09 6.20 16.91
CA LYS A 145 24.15 6.99 18.14
C LYS A 145 22.94 6.68 19.00
N GLU A 146 23.12 6.75 20.33
CA GLU A 146 22.01 6.57 21.29
C GLU A 146 20.88 7.58 21.10
N GLU A 147 21.18 8.77 20.58
CA GLU A 147 20.19 9.82 20.28
C GLU A 147 19.30 9.50 19.07
N ASP A 148 19.76 8.62 18.17
CA ASP A 148 19.01 8.18 16.99
C ASP A 148 18.08 6.99 17.30
N LYS A 149 18.23 6.40 18.50
CA LYS A 149 17.39 5.30 18.96
C LYS A 149 16.06 5.81 19.48
N ILE A 150 14.99 5.22 18.97
CA ILE A 150 13.61 5.54 19.32
C ILE A 150 13.10 4.43 20.24
N LYS A 151 12.57 4.81 21.40
CA LYS A 151 11.75 3.92 22.21
C LYS A 151 10.31 4.03 21.74
N LEU A 152 9.75 2.95 21.19
CA LEU A 152 8.39 2.97 20.64
C LEU A 152 7.38 3.44 21.72
N PRO A 153 6.62 4.53 21.46
CA PRO A 153 5.71 5.09 22.45
C PRO A 153 4.51 4.18 22.71
N ASN A 154 4.10 3.43 21.69
CA ASN A 154 3.01 2.45 21.65
C ASN A 154 3.42 1.24 20.81
N ASP A 155 2.51 0.30 20.55
CA ASP A 155 2.83 -0.78 19.61
C ASP A 155 3.01 -0.21 18.18
N GLY A 156 3.73 -0.95 17.35
CA GLY A 156 3.99 -0.63 15.94
C GLY A 156 3.73 -1.83 15.02
N ILE A 157 3.70 -1.57 13.72
CA ILE A 157 3.53 -2.58 12.68
C ILE A 157 4.90 -2.89 12.10
N PHE A 158 5.41 -4.09 12.35
CA PHE A 158 6.65 -4.58 11.74
C PHE A 158 6.32 -5.32 10.44
N ILE A 159 6.91 -4.86 9.34
CA ILE A 159 6.88 -5.54 8.04
C ILE A 159 8.32 -5.77 7.57
N HIS A 160 8.62 -6.98 7.11
CA HIS A 160 9.96 -7.33 6.63
C HIS A 160 9.89 -8.42 5.57
N ALA A 161 10.85 -8.45 4.65
CA ALA A 161 11.02 -9.56 3.71
C ALA A 161 11.50 -10.82 4.45
N ASP A 162 10.97 -12.01 4.15
CA ASP A 162 11.29 -13.25 4.90
C ASP A 162 12.73 -13.74 4.63
N GLU A 163 13.19 -13.59 3.38
CA GLU A 163 14.46 -14.14 2.89
C GLU A 163 15.41 -13.08 2.34
N SER A 164 15.10 -11.79 2.53
CA SER A 164 15.90 -10.67 2.06
C SER A 164 16.02 -9.62 3.16
N CYS A 165 17.04 -8.79 3.06
CA CYS A 165 17.07 -7.48 3.72
C CYS A 165 15.95 -6.63 3.10
N GLY A 166 15.17 -5.94 3.94
CA GLY A 166 14.14 -5.04 3.47
C GLY A 166 12.95 -5.03 4.41
N GLY A 167 12.81 -3.96 5.17
CA GLY A 167 11.63 -3.80 6.01
C GLY A 167 11.64 -2.54 6.85
N GLY A 168 10.71 -2.51 7.78
CA GLY A 168 10.62 -1.42 8.73
C GLY A 168 9.46 -1.53 9.68
N ILE A 169 9.39 -0.54 10.55
CA ILE A 169 8.36 -0.40 11.55
C ILE A 169 7.57 0.87 11.26
N ILE A 170 6.27 0.71 11.02
CA ILE A 170 5.32 1.83 11.00
C ILE A 170 4.81 2.01 12.42
N TYR A 171 4.89 3.23 12.95
CA TYR A 171 4.39 3.53 14.30
C TYR A 171 3.73 4.92 14.33
N LEU A 172 2.93 5.18 15.37
CA LEU A 172 2.36 6.51 15.60
C LEU A 172 3.22 7.30 16.58
N ASN A 173 3.71 8.45 16.12
CA ASN A 173 4.39 9.45 16.93
C ASN A 173 3.53 10.72 17.00
N ASN A 174 3.01 11.05 18.18
CA ASN A 174 2.13 12.20 18.40
C ASN A 174 0.95 12.27 17.40
N GLY A 175 0.34 11.12 17.13
CA GLY A 175 -0.81 10.98 16.22
C GLY A 175 -0.48 11.01 14.72
N LYS A 176 0.81 11.11 14.34
CA LYS A 176 1.27 11.01 12.96
C LYS A 176 2.02 9.70 12.74
N TYR A 177 1.84 9.11 11.57
CA TYR A 177 2.61 7.93 11.20
C TYR A 177 4.05 8.31 10.90
N ASP A 178 4.94 7.42 11.29
CA ASP A 178 6.37 7.52 11.06
C ASP A 178 6.94 6.13 10.74
N TRP A 179 8.11 6.10 10.11
CA TRP A 179 8.77 4.90 9.61
C TRP A 179 10.17 4.79 10.18
N VAL A 180 10.51 3.59 10.67
CA VAL A 180 11.89 3.22 11.01
C VAL A 180 12.31 2.10 10.09
N GLN A 181 13.29 2.36 9.23
CA GLN A 181 13.89 1.36 8.33
C GLN A 181 14.55 0.25 9.15
N GLN A 182 14.33 -1.00 8.76
CA GLN A 182 14.92 -2.19 9.37
C GLN A 182 15.41 -3.15 8.29
N GLU A 183 16.71 -3.41 8.31
CA GLU A 183 17.47 -4.15 7.29
C GLU A 183 18.29 -5.32 7.82
#